data_AF-A0A333V641-F1
#
_entry.id   AF-A0A333V641-F1
#
_cell.length_a   1.000
_cell.length_b   1.000
_cell.length_c   1.000
_cell.angle_alpha   90.00
_cell.angle_beta   90.00
_cell.angle_gamma   90.00
#
_symmetry.space_group_name_H-M   'P 1'
#
loop_
_entity.id
_entity.type
_entity.pdbx_description
1 polymer ?
#
loop_
_entity_poly.entity_id
_entity_poly.type
_entity_poly.pdbx_seq_one_letter_code
_entity_poly.pdbx_strand_id
1 'polypeptide(L)' 'MSDFVDSIYETVVKKIQNDIEESGESRLSLRFSFNIDDRNELVNRLTNELYNVTETTEIESGIKSEFLLIKKVTS' A
#
# COMPACT_ATOMS: atom_id res chain seq x y z
N MET A 1 -6.18 -8.68 -14.95
CA MET A 1 -5.20 -7.77 -14.33
C MET A 1 -5.53 -6.39 -14.85
N SER A 2 -5.74 -5.42 -13.98
CA SER A 2 -6.11 -4.04 -14.34
C SER A 2 -4.85 -3.27 -14.78
N ASP A 3 -4.83 -2.74 -16.03
CA ASP A 3 -3.71 -1.93 -16.56
C ASP A 3 -3.37 -0.72 -15.64
N PHE A 4 -4.38 -0.24 -14.91
CA PHE A 4 -4.23 0.80 -13.90
C PHE A 4 -3.45 0.31 -12.68
N VAL A 5 -3.79 -0.87 -12.14
CA VAL A 5 -3.11 -1.47 -10.99
C VAL A 5 -1.66 -1.78 -11.32
N ASP A 6 -1.38 -2.26 -12.53
CA ASP A 6 0.00 -2.46 -13.02
C ASP A 6 0.80 -1.16 -13.00
N SER A 7 0.24 -0.09 -13.58
CA SER A 7 0.89 1.23 -13.65
C SER A 7 1.14 1.84 -12.26
N ILE A 8 0.16 1.72 -11.35
CA ILE A 8 0.31 2.18 -9.96
C ILE A 8 1.38 1.37 -9.24
N TYR A 9 1.30 0.04 -9.33
CA TYR A 9 2.24 -0.85 -8.65
C TYR A 9 3.68 -0.59 -9.08
N GLU A 10 3.95 -0.50 -10.39
CA GLU A 10 5.31 -0.21 -10.90
C GLU A 10 5.86 1.13 -10.38
N THR A 11 4.97 2.10 -10.17
CA THR A 11 5.33 3.42 -9.64
C THR A 11 5.67 3.38 -8.16
N VAL A 12 4.91 2.61 -7.36
CA VAL A 12 4.99 2.66 -5.89
C VAL A 12 5.86 1.58 -5.27
N VAL A 13 6.09 0.45 -5.95
CA VAL A 13 6.83 -0.70 -5.37
C VAL A 13 8.24 -0.33 -4.91
N LYS A 14 8.98 0.44 -5.71
CA LYS A 14 10.34 0.87 -5.34
C LYS A 14 10.33 1.75 -4.09
N LYS A 15 9.33 2.62 -3.96
CA LYS A 15 9.15 3.44 -2.77
C LYS A 15 8.85 2.58 -1.55
N ILE A 16 7.95 1.60 -1.70
CA ILE A 16 7.60 0.67 -0.62
C ILE A 16 8.83 -0.09 -0.13
N GLN A 17 9.64 -0.60 -1.06
CA GLN A 17 10.89 -1.31 -0.74
C GLN A 17 11.85 -0.41 0.03
N ASN A 18 12.11 0.80 -0.47
CA ASN A 18 13.00 1.75 0.20
C ASN A 18 12.50 2.15 1.60
N ASP A 19 11.22 2.50 1.73
CA ASP A 19 10.64 2.87 3.04
C ASP A 19 10.77 1.73 4.06
N ILE A 20 10.55 0.48 3.63
CA ILE A 20 10.67 -0.70 4.49
C ILE A 20 12.13 -0.95 4.88
N GLU A 21 13.09 -0.74 3.97
CA GLU A 21 14.52 -0.84 4.28
C GLU A 21 14.97 0.23 5.28
N GLU A 22 14.44 1.45 5.16
CA GLU A 22 14.81 2.58 6.03
C GLU A 22 14.11 2.56 7.39
N SER A 23 12.83 2.14 7.44
CA SER A 23 11.96 2.34 8.61
C SER A 23 11.19 1.10 9.06
N GLY A 24 11.29 -0.02 8.33
CA GLY A 24 10.59 -1.27 8.63
C GLY A 24 9.12 -1.32 8.17
N GLU A 25 8.57 -0.20 7.70
CA GLU A 25 7.21 -0.11 7.15
C GLU A 25 7.12 0.91 6.01
N SER A 26 6.12 0.78 5.16
CA SER A 26 5.74 1.79 4.16
C SER A 26 4.28 2.17 4.34
N ARG A 27 3.97 3.43 4.03
CA ARG A 27 2.60 3.97 4.06
C ARG A 27 2.21 4.42 2.67
N LEU A 28 1.17 3.81 2.12
CA LEU A 28 0.65 4.12 0.79
C LEU A 28 -0.76 4.70 0.91
N SER A 29 -0.90 6.01 0.67
CA SER A 29 -2.17 6.72 0.84
C SER A 29 -3.26 6.21 -0.08
N LEU A 30 -4.44 5.83 0.43
CA LEU A 30 -5.55 5.35 -0.38
C LEU A 30 -6.29 6.45 -1.17
N ARG A 31 -5.81 7.71 -1.13
CA ARG A 31 -6.41 8.82 -1.88
C ARG A 31 -6.40 8.63 -3.41
N PHE A 32 -5.55 7.75 -3.94
CA PHE A 32 -5.50 7.42 -5.37
C PHE A 32 -6.49 6.32 -5.79
N SER A 33 -7.14 5.64 -4.84
CA SER A 33 -8.01 4.49 -5.11
C SER A 33 -9.47 4.92 -5.20
N PHE A 34 -9.99 5.10 -6.41
CA PHE A 34 -11.41 5.44 -6.63
C PHE A 34 -12.34 4.21 -6.67
N ASN A 35 -11.81 3.00 -6.94
CA ASN A 35 -12.58 1.76 -6.95
C ASN A 35 -12.01 0.73 -5.95
N ILE A 36 -12.90 0.03 -5.23
CA ILE A 36 -12.57 -1.02 -4.27
C ILE A 36 -11.92 -2.23 -4.94
N ASP A 37 -12.24 -2.53 -6.19
CA ASP A 37 -11.67 -3.67 -6.91
C ASP A 37 -10.17 -3.49 -7.18
N ASP A 38 -9.77 -2.30 -7.66
CA ASP A 38 -8.36 -1.97 -7.91
C ASP A 38 -7.54 -1.98 -6.60
N ARG A 39 -8.13 -1.53 -5.49
CA ARG A 39 -7.52 -1.60 -4.17
C ARG A 39 -7.31 -3.05 -3.73
N ASN A 40 -8.32 -3.89 -3.86
CA ASN A 40 -8.22 -5.30 -3.50
C ASN A 40 -7.18 -6.01 -4.36
N GLU A 41 -7.10 -5.70 -5.65
CA GLU A 41 -6.08 -6.25 -6.55
C GLU A 41 -4.67 -5.82 -6.11
N LEU A 42 -4.46 -4.54 -5.78
CA LEU A 42 -3.17 -4.05 -5.26
C LEU A 42 -2.78 -4.70 -3.93
N VAL A 43 -3.71 -4.84 -2.99
CA VAL A 43 -3.50 -5.51 -1.70
C VAL A 43 -3.12 -6.97 -1.92
N ASN A 44 -3.83 -7.69 -2.78
CA ASN A 44 -3.55 -9.09 -3.10
C ASN A 44 -2.16 -9.24 -3.73
N ARG A 45 -1.78 -8.35 -4.65
CA ARG A 45 -0.45 -8.37 -5.29
C ARG A 45 0.67 -8.17 -4.27
N LEU A 46 0.57 -7.13 -3.44
CA LEU A 46 1.54 -6.88 -2.38
C LEU A 46 1.62 -8.05 -1.38
N THR A 47 0.48 -8.65 -1.04
CA THR A 47 0.45 -9.82 -0.15
C THR A 47 1.16 -11.04 -0.76
N ASN A 48 0.98 -11.29 -2.06
CA ASN A 48 1.66 -12.37 -2.79
C ASN A 48 3.18 -12.18 -2.85
N GLU A 49 3.67 -10.95 -2.70
CA GLU A 49 5.09 -10.60 -2.63
C GLU A 49 5.66 -10.66 -1.21
N LEU A 50 4.93 -11.31 -0.29
CA LEU A 50 5.32 -11.50 1.11
C LEU A 50 5.38 -10.19 1.89
N TYR A 51 4.54 -9.22 1.53
CA TYR A 51 4.23 -8.09 2.39
C TYR A 51 2.98 -8.39 3.23
N ASN A 52 3.00 -7.96 4.49
CA ASN A 52 1.80 -7.83 5.29
C ASN A 52 1.20 -6.44 5.00
N VAL A 53 -0.06 -6.41 4.55
CA VAL A 53 -0.75 -5.19 4.16
C VAL A 53 -1.99 -5.01 5.02
N THR A 54 -2.11 -3.86 5.69
CA THR A 54 -3.26 -3.55 6.55
C THR A 54 -3.83 -2.19 6.16
N GLU A 55 -5.13 -2.13 5.89
CA GLU A 55 -5.83 -0.87 5.73
C GLU A 55 -5.97 -0.19 7.09
N THR A 56 -5.53 1.07 7.19
CA THR A 56 -5.65 1.83 8.43
C THR A 56 -6.11 3.26 8.16
N THR A 57 -6.63 3.88 9.21
CA THR A 57 -7.07 5.27 9.20
C THR A 57 -6.40 6.00 10.36
N GLU A 58 -5.72 7.10 10.06
CA GLU A 58 -5.24 8.04 11.07
C GLU A 58 -6.08 9.32 11.02
N ILE A 59 -6.33 9.91 12.20
CA ILE A 59 -6.99 11.21 12.34
C ILE A 59 -6.01 12.13 13.04
N GLU A 60 -5.50 13.13 12.30
CA GLU A 60 -4.56 14.12 12.83
C GLU A 60 -5.11 15.52 12.55
N SER A 61 -5.21 16.35 13.59
CA SER A 61 -5.74 17.72 13.49
C SER A 61 -7.11 17.81 12.78
N GLY A 62 -7.95 16.78 12.93
CA GLY A 62 -9.28 16.69 12.31
C GLY A 62 -9.28 16.23 10.85
N ILE A 63 -8.11 15.93 10.27
CA ILE A 63 -7.98 15.38 8.91
C ILE A 63 -7.91 13.86 8.99
N LYS A 64 -8.88 13.19 8.35
CA LYS A 64 -8.88 11.73 8.18
C LYS A 64 -7.97 11.35 7.00
N SER A 65 -7.02 10.45 7.25
CA SER A 65 -6.10 9.92 6.25
C SER A 65 -6.19 8.40 6.23
N GLU A 66 -6.61 7.85 5.10
CA GLU A 66 -6.69 6.41 4.85
C GLU A 66 -5.46 5.97 4.05
N PHE A 67 -4.82 4.88 4.48
CA PHE A 67 -3.63 4.35 3.82
C PHE A 67 -3.47 2.85 4.04
N LEU A 68 -2.72 2.21 3.15
CA LEU A 68 -2.18 0.87 3.35
C LEU A 68 -0.89 1.00 4.17
N LEU A 69 -0.87 0.33 5.33
CA LEU A 69 0.34 0.08 6.09
C LEU A 69 0.94 -1.24 5.59
N ILE A 70 2.17 -1.17 5.10
CA ILE A 70 2.83 -2.28 4.40
C ILE A 70 4.12 -2.62 5.16
N LYS A 71 4.28 -3.89 5.53
CA LYS A 71 5.47 -4.39 6.25
C LYS A 71 5.99 -5.65 5.58
N LYS A 72 7.30 -5.91 5.63
CA LYS A 72 7.83 -7.20 5.20
C LYS A 72 7.39 -8.29 6.18
N VAL A 73 6.95 -9.45 5.66
CA VAL A 73 6.71 -10.62 6.53
C VAL A 73 8.05 -11.07 7.11
N THR A 74 8.24 -10.90 8.41
CA THR A 74 9.39 -11.44 9.13
C THR A 74 9.11 -12.90 9.50
N SER A 75 9.99 -13.81 9.06
CA SER A 75 10.01 -15.22 9.48
C SER A 75 10.59 -15.38 10.87
#